data_AF-A0A7K3GP86-F1
#
_entry.id   AF-A0A7K3GP86-F1
#
_cell.length_a   1.000
_cell.length_b   1.000
_cell.length_c   1.000
_cell.angle_alpha   90.00
_cell.angle_beta   90.00
_cell.angle_gamma   90.00
#
_symmetry.space_group_name_H-M   'P 1'
#
loop_
_entity.id
_entity.type
_entity.pdbx_description
1 polymer ?
#
loop_
_entity_poly.entity_id
_entity_poly.type
_entity_poly.pdbx_seq_one_letter_code
_entity_poly.pdbx_strand_id
1 'polypeptide(L)' 'MRTILITGPGGSGRTTVAAATALAAARQGTRTLLLGTDRDDTLGAALGVRTGPAPTTVEAHLTAWRPDAAQGFRDGL' A
#
# COMPACT_ATOMS: atom_id res chain seq x y z
N MET A 1 10.66 -11.10 -9.88
CA MET A 1 9.95 -10.27 -8.88
C MET A 1 10.63 -8.90 -8.86
N ARG A 2 9.89 -7.80 -9.02
CA ARG A 2 10.42 -6.42 -9.04
C ARG A 2 9.85 -5.66 -7.84
N THR A 3 10.71 -5.04 -7.05
CA THR A 3 10.34 -4.26 -5.87
C THR A 3 10.71 -2.80 -6.09
N ILE A 4 9.79 -1.88 -5.78
CA ILE A 4 10.00 -0.43 -5.87
C ILE A 4 9.77 0.14 -4.49
N LEU A 5 10.81 0.74 -3.90
CA LEU A 5 10.71 1.45 -2.62
C LEU A 5 10.57 2.94 -2.90
N ILE A 6 9.50 3.55 -2.41
CA ILE A 6 9.25 4.99 -2.53
C ILE A 6 9.43 5.62 -1.15
N THR A 7 10.51 6.38 -1.00
CA THR A 7 10.94 7.04 0.25
C THR A 7 11.19 8.53 0.04
N GLY A 8 11.32 9.30 1.13
CA GLY A 8 11.32 10.75 1.13
C GLY A 8 10.68 11.36 2.39
N PRO A 9 10.85 12.68 2.60
CA PRO A 9 10.35 13.36 3.81
C PRO A 9 8.82 13.39 3.88
N GLY A 10 8.28 13.72 5.06
CA GLY A 10 6.83 13.93 5.23
C GLY A 10 6.30 15.00 4.27
N GLY A 11 5.14 14.76 3.65
CA GLY A 11 4.54 15.69 2.68
C GLY A 11 5.15 15.66 1.27
N SER A 12 6.18 14.85 0.99
CA SER A 12 6.80 14.76 -0.35
C SER A 12 5.97 14.03 -1.42
N GLY A 13 4.75 13.56 -1.09
CA GLY A 13 3.86 12.90 -2.03
C GLY A 13 4.10 11.40 -2.26
N ARG A 14 4.89 10.74 -1.40
CA ARG A 14 5.24 9.30 -1.52
C ARG A 14 4.03 8.40 -1.74
N THR A 15 3.00 8.56 -0.91
CA THR A 15 1.78 7.75 -0.96
C THR A 15 1.07 7.92 -2.31
N THR A 16 0.99 9.15 -2.81
CA THR A 16 0.42 9.46 -4.12
C THR A 16 1.20 8.79 -5.25
N VAL A 17 2.54 8.94 -5.24
CA VAL A 17 3.40 8.33 -6.26
C VAL A 17 3.32 6.81 -6.20
N ALA A 18 3.28 6.21 -5.00
CA ALA A 18 3.16 4.77 -4.82
C ALA A 18 1.82 4.24 -5.33
N ALA A 19 0.70 4.91 -5.00
CA ALA A 19 -0.62 4.57 -5.49
C ALA A 19 -0.70 4.67 -7.02
N ALA A 20 -0.25 5.79 -7.60
CA ALA A 20 -0.24 5.99 -9.04
C ALA A 20 0.62 4.96 -9.78
N THR A 21 1.81 4.65 -9.25
CA THR A 21 2.71 3.64 -9.83
C THR A 21 2.08 2.26 -9.81
N ALA A 22 1.44 1.89 -8.70
CA ALA A 22 0.81 0.59 -8.55
C ALA A 22 -0.42 0.42 -9.45
N LEU A 23 -1.27 1.44 -9.54
CA LEU A 23 -2.41 1.49 -10.44
C LEU A 23 -1.96 1.37 -11.90
N ALA A 24 -0.93 2.12 -12.30
CA ALA A 24 -0.38 2.04 -13.65
C ALA A 24 0.12 0.62 -13.99
N ALA A 25 0.86 -0.02 -13.08
CA ALA A 25 1.35 -1.38 -13.28
C ALA A 25 0.20 -2.41 -13.36
N ALA A 26 -0.79 -2.30 -12.47
CA ALA A 26 -1.96 -3.18 -12.43
C ALA A 26 -2.79 -3.08 -13.72
N ARG A 27 -3.03 -1.86 -14.22
CA ARG A 27 -3.74 -1.60 -15.47
C ARG A 27 -3.01 -2.08 -16.71
N GLN A 28 -1.68 -2.25 -16.62
CA GLN A 28 -0.87 -2.90 -17.65
C GLN A 28 -0.87 -4.44 -17.52
N GLY A 29 -1.69 -5.02 -16.65
CA GLY A 29 -1.79 -6.46 -16.44
C GLY A 29 -0.74 -7.04 -15.48
N THR A 30 0.07 -6.19 -14.84
CA THR A 30 1.07 -6.67 -13.87
C THR A 30 0.40 -6.91 -12.52
N ARG A 31 0.47 -8.14 -12.00
CA ARG A 31 0.01 -8.45 -10.65
C ARG A 31 0.83 -7.66 -9.62
N THR A 32 0.17 -6.72 -8.96
CA THR A 32 0.79 -5.68 -8.15
C THR A 32 0.27 -5.74 -6.72
N LEU A 33 1.20 -5.72 -5.77
CA LEU A 33 0.94 -5.53 -4.35
C LEU A 33 1.46 -4.16 -3.95
N LEU A 34 0.59 -3.32 -3.41
CA LEU A 34 0.92 -2.02 -2.85
C LEU A 34 0.91 -2.11 -1.32
N LEU A 35 2.09 -1.88 -0.73
CA LEU A 35 2.30 -1.94 0.72
C LEU A 35 2.42 -0.54 1.29
N GLY A 36 1.70 -0.27 2.37
CA GLY A 36 1.86 0.93 3.19
C GLY A 36 2.25 0.57 4.61
N THR A 37 2.99 1.46 5.29
CA THR A 37 3.38 1.30 6.71
C THR A 37 2.84 2.44 7.58
N ASP A 38 2.01 3.32 7.02
CA ASP A 38 1.44 4.45 7.75
C ASP A 38 0.41 3.96 8.78
N ARG A 39 0.41 4.59 9.96
CA ARG A 39 -0.59 4.32 11.02
C ARG A 39 -2.00 4.67 10.55
N ASP A 40 -2.09 5.80 9.85
CA ASP A 40 -3.34 6.30 9.26
C ASP A 40 -3.60 5.67 7.90
N ASP A 41 -4.87 5.64 7.49
CA ASP A 41 -5.29 5.09 6.19
C ASP A 41 -5.05 6.07 5.03
N THR A 42 -3.86 6.65 4.96
CA THR A 42 -3.42 7.55 3.88
C THR A 42 -3.45 6.84 2.53
N LEU A 43 -3.09 5.56 2.52
CA LEU A 43 -3.12 4.71 1.33
C LEU A 43 -4.55 4.51 0.83
N GLY A 44 -5.48 4.19 1.72
CA GLY A 44 -6.88 4.04 1.36
C GLY A 44 -7.50 5.34 0.88
N ALA A 45 -7.17 6.47 1.53
CA ALA A 45 -7.58 7.79 1.06
C ALA A 45 -7.09 8.09 -0.38
N ALA A 46 -5.83 7.74 -0.71
CA ALA A 46 -5.30 7.93 -2.06
C ALA A 46 -5.94 7.01 -3.11
N LEU A 47 -6.42 5.83 -2.70
CA LEU A 47 -7.01 4.82 -3.59
C LEU A 47 -8.55 4.91 -3.66
N GLY A 48 -9.18 5.69 -2.79
CA GLY A 48 -10.65 5.75 -2.68
C GLY A 48 -11.26 4.48 -2.08
N VAL A 49 -10.50 3.66 -1.36
CA VAL A 49 -10.96 2.41 -0.71
C VAL A 49 -10.49 2.37 0.73
N ARG A 50 -11.10 1.55 1.59
CA ARG A 50 -10.55 1.31 2.93
C ARG A 50 -9.43 0.27 2.87
N THR A 51 -8.27 0.58 3.45
CA THR A 51 -7.17 -0.38 3.60
C THR A 51 -6.88 -0.64 5.07
N GLY A 52 -6.22 -1.76 5.38
CA GLY A 52 -5.94 -2.12 6.77
C GLY A 52 -5.02 -3.33 6.92
N PRO A 53 -5.09 -4.01 8.08
CA PRO A 53 -4.16 -5.09 8.44
C PRO A 53 -4.38 -6.36 7.63
N ALA A 54 -5.50 -6.48 6.92
CA ALA A 54 -5.74 -7.53 5.94
C ALA A 54 -5.53 -7.00 4.51
N PRO A 55 -5.04 -7.82 3.57
CA PRO A 55 -4.98 -7.46 2.16
C PRO A 55 -6.36 -7.17 1.59
N THR A 56 -6.49 -6.06 0.86
CA THR A 56 -7.73 -5.62 0.20
C THR A 56 -7.50 -5.55 -1.31
N THR A 57 -8.35 -6.20 -2.10
CA THR A 57 -8.37 -6.01 -3.55
C THR A 57 -8.92 -4.62 -3.87
N VAL A 58 -8.14 -3.82 -4.60
CA VAL A 58 -8.51 -2.45 -4.98
C VAL A 58 -9.17 -2.45 -6.36
N GLU A 59 -8.54 -3.10 -7.33
CA GLU A 59 -9.06 -3.34 -8.68
C GLU A 59 -8.38 -4.58 -9.28
N ALA A 60 -8.69 -4.89 -10.54
CA ALA A 60 -8.03 -5.99 -11.25
C ALA A 60 -6.51 -5.87 -11.15
N HIS A 61 -5.85 -6.96 -10.73
CA HIS A 61 -4.41 -7.06 -10.55
C HIS A 61 -3.78 -6.16 -9.47
N LEU A 62 -4.56 -5.39 -8.70
CA LEU A 62 -4.06 -4.57 -7.60
C LEU A 62 -4.60 -5.00 -6.24
N THR A 63 -3.69 -5.37 -5.34
CA THR A 63 -3.99 -5.57 -3.92
C THR A 63 -3.25 -4.51 -3.11
N ALA A 64 -3.94 -3.88 -2.15
CA ALA A 64 -3.34 -2.98 -1.18
C ALA A 64 -3.34 -3.65 0.20
N TRP A 65 -2.25 -3.48 0.95
CA TRP A 65 -2.13 -4.03 2.29
C TRP A 65 -1.35 -3.09 3.21
N ARG A 66 -1.88 -2.86 4.41
CA ARG A 66 -1.28 -1.99 5.42
C ARG A 66 -1.13 -2.77 6.74
N PRO A 67 -0.13 -3.67 6.82
CA PRO A 67 0.07 -4.47 8.03
C PRO A 67 0.45 -3.58 9.22
N ASP A 68 -0.08 -3.90 10.40
CA ASP A 68 0.48 -3.39 11.65
C ASP A 68 1.67 -4.26 12.03
N ALA A 69 2.88 -3.81 11.69
CA ALA A 69 4.11 -4.53 12.00
C ALA A 69 4.33 -4.71 13.51
N ALA A 70 3.76 -3.83 14.35
CA ALA A 70 3.90 -3.93 15.79
C ALA A 70 2.86 -4.88 16.42
N GLN A 71 1.75 -5.18 15.73
CA GLN A 71 0.75 -6.12 16.24
C GLN A 71 1.34 -7.51 16.46
N GLY A 72 2.05 -8.06 15.47
CA GLY A 72 2.66 -9.39 15.60
C GLY A 72 3.73 -9.48 16.71
N PHE A 73 4.37 -8.36 17.05
CA PHE A 73 5.28 -8.29 18.19
C PHE A 73 4.52 -8.28 19.52
N ARG A 74 3.39 -7.56 19.61
CA ARG A 74 2.55 -7.51 20.82
C ARG A 74 1.85 -8.83 21.10
N ASP A 75 1.42 -9.55 20.07
CA ASP A 75 0.73 -10.84 20.22
C ASP A 75 1.65 -11.98 20.74
N GLY A 76 2.98 -11.77 20.71
CA GLY A 76 3.98 -12.70 21.23
C GLY A 76 4.50 -12.38 22.63
N LEU A 77 3.99 -11.32 23.28
CA LEU A 77 4.22 -10.97 24.69
C LEU A 77 3.03 -11.42 25.54
#